data_AF-A0A920ECV5-F1
#
_entry.id   AF-A0A920ECV5-F1
#
_cell.length_a   1.000
_cell.length_b   1.000
_cell.length_c   1.000
_cell.angle_alpha   90.00
_cell.angle_beta   90.00
_cell.angle_gamma   90.00
#
_symmetry.space_group_name_H-M   'P 1'
#
loop_
_entity.id
_entity.type
_entity.pdbx_description
1 polymer ?
#
loop_
_entity_poly.entity_id
_entity_poly.type
_entity_poly.pdbx_seq_one_letter_code
_entity_poly.pdbx_strand_id
1 'polypeptide(L)'
;MEMIQIKGFISSIGFSDGNRFVIGHWKESPIGEFGDIMWGTPDGEKILVAGNEQVADFVSAIYDFDRIQIENLHTSSDGKRTEAKAHNLDIEILGGLVGGILPTRPLAFTKYIENPFANLLMGVKTYGTSSRGVEEWYQAKRWRWVKDGSVNKRR
;
A
#
# COMPACT_ATOMS: atom_id res chain seq x y z
N MET A 1 -15.35 -3.96 -19.02
CA MET A 1 -14.28 -3.90 -18.01
C MET A 1 -14.98 -3.87 -16.67
N GLU A 2 -14.88 -4.94 -15.89
CA GLU A 2 -15.51 -4.96 -14.56
C GLU A 2 -14.75 -4.00 -13.64
N MET A 3 -15.49 -3.12 -12.95
CA MET A 3 -14.89 -2.23 -11.98
C MET A 3 -14.68 -2.99 -10.67
N ILE A 4 -13.43 -3.27 -10.33
CA ILE A 4 -13.07 -3.83 -9.05
C ILE A 4 -12.95 -2.69 -8.04
N GLN A 5 -13.73 -2.78 -6.96
CA GLN A 5 -13.65 -1.82 -5.85
C GLN A 5 -13.12 -2.53 -4.61
N ILE A 6 -12.07 -1.97 -4.04
CA ILE A 6 -11.56 -2.34 -2.72
C ILE A 6 -11.64 -1.14 -1.78
N LYS A 7 -11.89 -1.39 -0.50
CA LYS A 7 -11.95 -0.33 0.53
C LYS A 7 -11.10 -0.75 1.73
N GLY A 8 -10.32 0.20 2.22
CA GLY A 8 -9.38 -0.06 3.28
C GLY A 8 -8.61 1.18 3.70
N PHE A 9 -7.52 0.92 4.40
CA PHE A 9 -6.51 1.89 4.77
C PHE A 9 -5.22 1.54 4.07
N ILE A 10 -4.50 2.56 3.64
CA ILE A 10 -3.17 2.40 3.11
C ILE A 10 -2.27 3.36 3.87
N SER A 11 -1.17 2.84 4.39
CA SER A 11 -0.15 3.60 5.09
C SER A 11 1.18 3.40 4.39
N SER A 12 2.00 4.44 4.35
CA SER A 12 3.32 4.36 3.74
C SER A 12 4.37 5.05 4.58
N ILE A 13 5.57 4.49 4.62
CA ILE A 13 6.70 5.02 5.36
C ILE A 13 8.01 4.74 4.62
N GLY A 14 8.94 5.69 4.68
CA GLY A 14 10.31 5.53 4.20
C GLY A 14 11.29 5.70 5.34
N PHE A 15 12.37 4.92 5.33
CA PHE A 15 13.45 4.95 6.30
C PHE A 15 14.72 5.52 5.67
N SER A 16 15.60 6.07 6.51
CA SER A 16 16.86 6.68 6.06
C SER A 16 17.86 5.67 5.49
N ASP A 17 17.69 4.39 5.79
CA ASP A 17 18.48 3.29 5.23
C ASP A 17 18.07 2.90 3.80
N GLY A 18 17.09 3.61 3.22
CA GLY A 18 16.60 3.40 1.86
C GLY A 18 15.37 2.50 1.78
N ASN A 19 14.98 1.81 2.85
CA ASN A 19 13.79 0.96 2.84
C ASN A 19 12.50 1.78 2.79
N ARG A 20 11.54 1.31 2.00
CA ARG A 20 10.24 1.96 1.85
C ARG A 20 9.15 0.91 1.89
N PHE A 21 8.12 1.16 2.68
CA PHE A 21 7.03 0.22 2.89
C PHE A 21 5.70 0.91 2.60
N VAL A 22 4.85 0.18 1.89
CA VAL A 22 3.44 0.48 1.72
C VAL A 22 2.68 -0.68 2.33
N ILE A 23 1.78 -0.39 3.26
CA ILE A 23 0.96 -1.39 3.94
C ILE A 23 -0.49 -1.13 3.56
N GLY A 24 -1.10 -2.13 2.93
CA GLY A 24 -2.53 -2.19 2.68
C GLY A 24 -3.24 -2.99 3.77
N HIS A 25 -4.33 -2.44 4.30
CA HIS A 25 -5.30 -3.18 5.10
C HIS A 25 -6.70 -2.96 4.53
N TRP A 26 -7.20 -3.96 3.81
CA TRP A 26 -8.41 -3.90 2.99
C TRP A 26 -9.54 -4.64 3.67
N LYS A 27 -10.59 -3.90 4.05
CA LYS A 27 -11.76 -4.43 4.77
C LYS A 27 -12.82 -4.98 3.82
N GLU A 28 -12.92 -4.42 2.62
CA GLU A 28 -13.86 -4.87 1.59
C GLU A 28 -13.09 -5.09 0.29
N SER A 29 -13.14 -6.30 -0.27
CA SER A 29 -12.60 -6.63 -1.59
C SER A 29 -13.31 -7.87 -2.18
N PRO A 30 -13.17 -8.16 -3.49
CA PRO A 30 -13.72 -9.38 -4.09
C PRO A 30 -13.17 -10.68 -3.49
N ILE A 31 -11.98 -10.64 -2.89
CA ILE A 31 -11.33 -11.81 -2.28
C ILE A 31 -11.48 -11.83 -0.74
N GLY A 32 -12.32 -10.95 -0.17
CA GLY A 32 -12.52 -10.81 1.27
C GLY A 32 -11.60 -9.77 1.92
N GLU A 33 -11.52 -9.79 3.25
CA GLU A 33 -10.60 -8.93 4.00
C GLU A 33 -9.17 -9.46 3.85
N PHE A 34 -8.22 -8.58 3.54
CA PHE A 34 -6.81 -8.95 3.42
C PHE A 34 -5.87 -7.78 3.73
N GLY A 35 -4.60 -8.10 3.87
CA GLY A 35 -3.53 -7.11 3.86
C GLY A 35 -2.36 -7.53 2.99
N ASP A 36 -1.57 -6.54 2.62
CA ASP A 36 -0.38 -6.68 1.80
C ASP A 36 0.69 -5.69 2.27
N ILE A 37 1.95 -6.04 2.04
CA ILE A 37 3.08 -5.12 2.18
C ILE A 37 3.79 -5.04 0.83
N MET A 38 3.89 -3.85 0.26
CA MET A 38 4.80 -3.57 -0.84
C MET A 38 6.06 -2.93 -0.27
N TRP A 39 7.19 -3.62 -0.44
CA TRP A 39 8.48 -3.23 0.09
C TRP A 39 9.44 -2.88 -1.05
N GLY A 40 9.84 -1.61 -1.10
CA GLY A 40 10.99 -1.17 -1.89
C GLY A 40 12.26 -1.27 -1.07
N THR A 41 13.20 -2.11 -1.51
CA THR A 41 14.51 -2.27 -0.85
C THR A 41 15.46 -1.13 -1.24
N PRO A 42 16.54 -0.89 -0.47
CA PRO A 42 17.57 0.09 -0.82
C PRO A 42 18.28 -0.26 -2.14
N ASP A 43 18.31 -1.53 -2.50
CA ASP A 43 18.90 -2.06 -3.74
C ASP A 43 17.99 -1.88 -4.96
N GLY A 44 16.77 -1.39 -4.75
CA GLY A 44 15.80 -1.10 -5.82
C GLY A 44 14.85 -2.26 -6.14
N GLU A 45 14.89 -3.37 -5.40
CA GLU A 45 13.93 -4.47 -5.57
C GLU A 45 12.56 -4.10 -5.00
N LYS A 46 11.50 -4.49 -5.72
CA LYS A 46 10.11 -4.41 -5.27
C LYS A 46 9.65 -5.79 -4.83
N ILE A 47 9.43 -5.94 -3.53
CA ILE A 47 8.99 -7.17 -2.90
C ILE A 47 7.52 -7.03 -2.47
N LEU A 48 6.66 -7.95 -2.89
CA LEU A 48 5.32 -8.11 -2.34
C LEU A 48 5.35 -9.13 -1.20
N VAL A 49 4.84 -8.77 -0.03
CA VAL A 49 4.55 -9.71 1.05
C VAL A 49 3.03 -9.88 1.14
N ALA A 50 2.56 -11.11 1.01
CA ALA A 50 1.15 -11.45 1.00
C ALA A 50 0.84 -12.59 1.99
N GLY A 51 -0.39 -12.59 2.52
CA GLY A 51 -0.84 -13.61 3.47
C GLY A 51 -1.10 -15.00 2.86
N ASN A 52 -1.36 -15.07 1.56
CA ASN A 52 -1.66 -16.28 0.80
C ASN A 52 -1.52 -16.03 -0.72
N GLU A 53 -1.61 -17.10 -1.51
CA GLU A 53 -1.52 -17.05 -2.98
C GLU A 53 -2.62 -16.19 -3.62
N GLN A 54 -3.85 -16.27 -3.13
CA GLN A 54 -4.98 -15.50 -3.67
C GLN A 54 -4.75 -13.98 -3.59
N VAL A 55 -4.18 -13.50 -2.47
CA VAL A 55 -3.80 -12.09 -2.29
C VAL A 55 -2.61 -11.75 -3.20
N ALA A 56 -1.61 -12.62 -3.28
CA ALA A 56 -0.45 -12.43 -4.13
C ALA A 56 -0.86 -12.25 -5.60
N ASP A 57 -1.71 -13.15 -6.12
CA ASP A 57 -2.22 -13.10 -7.49
C ASP A 57 -3.06 -11.84 -7.74
N PHE A 58 -3.92 -11.48 -6.79
CA PHE A 58 -4.77 -10.30 -6.90
C PHE A 58 -3.96 -9.00 -6.99
N VAL A 59 -2.97 -8.82 -6.10
CA VAL A 59 -2.14 -7.60 -6.06
C VAL A 59 -1.12 -7.58 -7.19
N SER A 60 -0.51 -8.73 -7.50
CA SER A 60 0.46 -8.86 -8.59
C SER A 60 -0.17 -8.83 -9.97
N ALA A 61 -1.50 -8.87 -10.11
CA ALA A 61 -2.19 -8.55 -11.35
C ALA A 61 -2.21 -7.03 -11.64
N ILE A 62 -2.12 -6.20 -10.59
CA ILE A 62 -2.18 -4.74 -10.67
C ILE A 62 -0.78 -4.14 -10.79
N TYR A 63 0.17 -4.63 -10.00
CA TYR A 63 1.55 -4.13 -9.97
C TYR A 63 2.57 -5.21 -10.33
N ASP A 64 3.73 -4.77 -10.82
CA ASP A 64 4.88 -5.64 -11.05
C ASP A 64 5.81 -5.63 -9.84
N PHE A 65 6.15 -6.83 -9.36
CA PHE A 65 7.10 -7.07 -8.28
C PHE A 65 8.22 -7.98 -8.78
N ASP A 66 9.44 -7.69 -8.32
CA ASP A 66 10.62 -8.51 -8.64
C ASP A 66 10.61 -9.81 -7.83
N ARG A 67 9.98 -9.78 -6.65
CA ARG A 67 9.83 -10.93 -5.78
C ARG A 67 8.50 -10.91 -5.03
N ILE A 68 7.90 -12.09 -4.85
CA ILE A 68 6.71 -12.29 -4.03
C ILE A 68 7.08 -13.22 -2.87
N GLN A 69 6.70 -12.84 -1.66
CA GLN A 69 6.86 -13.61 -0.44
C GLN A 69 5.47 -13.90 0.14
N ILE A 70 5.15 -15.18 0.26
CA ILE A 70 3.90 -15.63 0.87
C ILE A 70 4.26 -16.15 2.26
N GLU A 71 3.73 -15.47 3.27
CA GLU A 71 4.01 -15.78 4.67
C GLU A 71 2.80 -15.41 5.54
N ASN A 72 2.86 -15.76 6.83
CA ASN A 72 1.77 -15.41 7.74
C ASN A 72 1.78 -13.90 8.02
N LEU A 73 1.07 -13.16 7.17
CA LEU A 73 0.94 -11.71 7.24
C LEU A 73 -0.34 -11.33 7.98
N HIS A 74 -0.17 -10.62 9.09
CA HIS A 74 -1.24 -9.94 9.79
C HIS A 74 -1.12 -8.43 9.60
N THR A 75 -2.19 -7.79 9.13
CA THR A 75 -2.26 -6.32 9.07
C THR A 75 -3.47 -5.83 9.85
N SER A 76 -3.33 -4.66 10.45
CA SER A 76 -4.43 -3.96 11.11
C SER A 76 -4.28 -2.46 10.90
N SER A 77 -5.39 -1.77 10.63
CA SER A 77 -5.40 -0.32 10.56
C SER A 77 -6.75 0.29 10.94
N ASP A 78 -6.68 1.36 11.73
CA ASP A 78 -7.81 2.24 12.03
C ASP A 78 -7.66 3.63 11.37
N GLY A 79 -6.65 3.78 10.50
CA GLY A 79 -6.26 5.02 9.86
C GLY A 79 -5.46 6.00 10.74
N LYS A 80 -5.30 5.74 12.04
CA LYS A 80 -4.36 6.44 12.92
C LYS A 80 -3.12 5.59 13.21
N ARG A 81 -3.30 4.29 13.38
CA ARG A 81 -2.24 3.32 13.59
C ARG A 81 -2.35 2.27 12.50
N THR A 82 -1.22 1.85 11.96
CA THR A 82 -1.14 0.72 11.05
C THR A 82 -0.04 -0.21 11.54
N GLU A 83 -0.39 -1.48 11.69
CA GLU A 83 0.52 -2.54 12.09
C GLU A 83 0.57 -3.57 10.96
N ALA A 84 1.76 -4.05 10.64
CA ALA A 84 1.97 -5.18 9.76
C ALA A 84 3.01 -6.12 10.38
N LYS A 85 2.62 -7.37 10.59
CA LYS A 85 3.46 -8.41 11.17
C LYS A 85 3.55 -9.57 10.21
N ALA A 86 4.77 -9.85 9.82
CA ALA A 86 5.19 -11.00 9.04
C ALA A 86 6.28 -11.75 9.83
N HIS A 87 6.81 -12.84 9.30
CA HIS A 87 7.82 -13.66 9.97
C HIS A 87 9.06 -12.84 10.34
N ASN A 88 9.59 -12.08 9.37
CA ASN A 88 10.80 -11.29 9.52
C ASN A 88 10.57 -9.78 9.54
N LEU A 89 9.31 -9.33 9.54
CA LEU A 89 8.95 -7.91 9.49
C LEU A 89 7.92 -7.60 10.57
N ASP A 90 8.24 -6.66 11.45
CA ASP A 90 7.28 -6.05 12.36
C ASP A 90 7.32 -4.54 12.13
N ILE A 91 6.26 -4.01 11.51
CA ILE A 91 6.17 -2.61 11.11
C ILE A 91 5.00 -1.98 11.85
N GLU A 92 5.28 -0.84 12.48
CA GLU A 92 4.26 0.02 13.07
C GLU A 92 4.38 1.43 12.49
N ILE A 93 3.26 1.97 12.03
CA ILE A 93 3.15 3.35 11.52
C ILE A 93 2.11 4.09 12.36
N LEU A 94 2.50 5.24 12.91
CA LEU A 94 1.63 6.14 13.62
C LEU A 94 1.34 7.38 12.76
N GLY A 95 0.10 7.49 12.31
CA GLY A 95 -0.45 8.68 11.68
C GLY A 95 -0.65 9.81 12.71
N GLY A 96 -0.10 10.98 12.41
CA GLY A 96 -0.23 12.21 13.18
C GLY A 96 -1.58 12.90 13.03
N LEU A 97 -1.54 14.23 13.08
CA LEU A 97 -2.74 15.07 12.95
C LEU A 97 -3.42 14.83 11.59
N VAL A 98 -4.75 14.93 11.57
CA VAL A 98 -5.54 14.83 10.33
C VAL A 98 -5.12 15.99 9.43
N GLY A 99 -4.55 15.68 8.26
CA GLY A 99 -4.17 16.70 7.27
C GLY A 99 -5.37 17.37 6.60
N GLY A 100 -6.54 16.72 6.65
CA GLY A 100 -7.84 17.25 6.25
C GLY A 100 -8.87 16.15 5.97
N ILE A 101 -10.15 16.50 5.90
CA ILE A 101 -11.21 15.66 5.31
C ILE A 101 -11.26 16.03 3.83
N LEU A 102 -11.03 15.07 2.94
CA LEU A 102 -11.22 15.31 1.51
C LEU A 102 -12.72 15.22 1.20
N PRO A 103 -13.34 16.22 0.55
CA PRO A 103 -14.73 16.11 0.14
C PRO A 103 -14.89 14.92 -0.80
N THR A 104 -16.00 14.19 -0.66
CA THR A 104 -16.40 13.07 -1.53
C THR A 104 -16.64 13.63 -2.94
N ARG A 105 -15.60 13.70 -3.77
CA ARG A 105 -15.68 14.22 -5.14
C ARG A 105 -16.16 13.12 -6.11
N PRO A 106 -16.88 13.49 -7.19
CA PRO A 106 -17.31 12.54 -8.21
C PRO A 106 -16.12 11.82 -8.85
N LEU A 107 -16.30 10.54 -9.22
CA LEU A 107 -15.29 9.65 -9.79
C LEU A 107 -14.54 10.24 -11.01
N ALA A 108 -15.16 11.18 -11.72
CA ALA A 108 -14.54 11.89 -12.85
C ALA A 108 -13.39 12.86 -12.46
N PHE A 109 -13.33 13.29 -11.20
CA PHE A 109 -12.36 14.29 -10.72
C PHE A 109 -11.16 13.67 -9.97
N THR A 110 -11.22 12.37 -9.69
CA THR A 110 -10.15 11.59 -9.03
C THR A 110 -9.09 11.07 -10.00
N LYS A 111 -9.02 11.63 -11.21
CA LYS A 111 -7.97 11.36 -12.21
C LYS A 111 -6.58 11.89 -11.80
N TYR A 112 -6.49 12.73 -10.76
CA TYR A 112 -5.29 13.47 -10.39
C TYR A 112 -4.50 12.91 -9.19
N ILE A 113 -4.95 11.81 -8.57
CA ILE A 113 -4.12 11.11 -7.59
C ILE A 113 -3.43 9.96 -8.34
N GLU A 114 -2.59 10.34 -9.31
CA GLU A 114 -1.60 9.46 -9.88
C GLU A 114 -0.57 9.16 -8.78
N ASN A 115 -0.91 8.13 -8.02
CA ASN A 115 0.03 7.17 -7.46
C ASN A 115 1.05 7.70 -6.44
N PRO A 116 0.64 7.99 -5.18
CA PRO A 116 1.59 8.24 -4.09
C PRO A 116 2.53 7.04 -3.84
N PHE A 117 2.10 5.82 -4.16
CA PHE A 117 2.90 4.60 -4.01
C PHE A 117 3.91 4.41 -5.14
N ALA A 118 3.62 4.86 -6.37
CA ALA A 118 4.64 4.91 -7.44
C ALA A 118 5.78 5.89 -7.11
N ASN A 119 5.49 7.07 -6.58
CA ASN A 119 6.55 7.99 -6.16
C ASN A 119 7.43 7.37 -5.06
N LEU A 120 6.82 6.61 -4.14
CA LEU A 120 7.54 5.97 -3.07
C LEU A 120 8.35 4.77 -3.56
N LEU A 121 7.76 3.88 -4.36
CA LEU A 121 8.37 2.63 -4.84
C LEU A 121 9.33 2.85 -6.03
N MET A 122 9.18 3.92 -6.82
CA MET A 122 9.97 4.14 -8.04
C MET A 122 10.83 5.42 -8.04
N GLY A 123 10.68 6.34 -7.08
CA GLY A 123 11.51 7.54 -7.01
C GLY A 123 11.38 8.50 -8.21
N VAL A 124 10.39 8.32 -9.09
CA VAL A 124 10.13 9.16 -10.26
C VAL A 124 8.67 9.59 -10.30
N LYS A 125 8.45 10.85 -10.70
CA LYS A 125 7.13 11.35 -11.14
C LYS A 125 6.75 10.63 -12.44
N THR A 126 6.03 9.53 -12.36
CA THR A 126 5.44 8.87 -13.53
C THR A 126 3.96 9.23 -13.63
N TYR A 127 3.65 10.13 -14.57
CA TYR A 127 2.35 10.23 -15.21
C TYR A 127 2.16 8.96 -16.04
N GLY A 128 1.07 8.21 -15.83
CA GLY A 128 0.77 7.06 -16.70
C GLY A 128 0.13 5.85 -16.04
N THR A 129 -0.85 5.30 -16.76
CA THR A 129 -1.54 4.02 -16.62
C THR A 129 -0.59 2.91 -16.18
N SER A 130 -1.03 2.05 -15.25
CA SER A 130 -0.25 0.88 -14.80
C SER A 130 0.25 0.07 -16.01
N SER A 131 1.40 -0.58 -15.85
CA SER A 131 2.09 -1.38 -16.88
C SER A 131 1.23 -2.46 -17.54
N ARG A 132 0.10 -2.84 -16.94
CA ARG A 132 -0.85 -3.85 -17.45
C ARG A 132 -2.16 -3.30 -17.98
N GLY A 133 -2.28 -1.97 -18.17
CA GLY A 133 -3.50 -1.34 -18.68
C GLY A 133 -4.65 -1.30 -17.68
N VAL A 134 -4.38 -1.54 -16.39
CA VAL A 134 -5.36 -1.37 -15.30
C VAL A 134 -5.44 0.12 -14.98
N GLU A 135 -6.63 0.71 -15.13
CA GLU A 135 -6.92 2.06 -14.65
C GLU A 135 -7.31 2.00 -13.17
N GLU A 136 -6.48 2.59 -12.31
CA GLU A 136 -6.69 2.63 -10.88
C GLU A 136 -7.33 3.94 -10.45
N TRP A 137 -8.42 3.86 -9.68
CA TRP A 137 -9.15 5.02 -9.19
C TRP A 137 -9.17 5.04 -7.66
N TYR A 138 -8.49 6.02 -7.06
CA TYR A 138 -8.47 6.18 -5.60
C TYR A 138 -9.44 7.26 -5.13
N GLN A 139 -10.29 6.90 -4.17
CA GLN A 139 -11.14 7.85 -3.45
C GLN A 139 -10.69 7.94 -1.99
N ALA A 140 -9.60 8.66 -1.72
CA ALA A 140 -9.14 8.92 -0.36
C ALA A 140 -10.13 9.84 0.37
N LYS A 141 -10.79 9.33 1.41
CA LYS A 141 -11.71 10.14 2.25
C LYS A 141 -10.97 10.99 3.27
N ARG A 142 -9.85 10.48 3.78
CA ARG A 142 -9.05 11.09 4.87
C ARG A 142 -7.59 10.76 4.65
N TRP A 143 -6.71 11.69 5.00
CA TRP A 143 -5.27 11.48 4.97
C TRP A 143 -4.62 12.08 6.21
N ARG A 144 -3.46 11.53 6.59
CA ARG A 144 -2.68 11.93 7.76
C ARG A 144 -1.20 11.91 7.40
N TRP A 145 -0.46 12.84 7.96
CA TRP A 145 1.01 12.77 7.93
C TRP A 145 1.47 11.65 8.85
N VAL A 146 2.47 10.87 8.44
CA VAL A 146 3.15 9.94 9.36
C VAL A 146 3.89 10.76 10.40
N LYS A 147 3.64 10.48 11.67
CA LYS A 147 4.31 11.12 12.81
C LYS A 147 5.54 10.32 13.24
N ASP A 148 5.40 9.00 13.22
CA ASP A 148 6.43 8.08 13.65
C ASP A 148 6.21 6.73 12.99
N GLY A 149 7.27 5.93 12.90
CA GLY A 149 7.14 4.53 12.56
C GLY A 149 8.43 3.77 12.75
N SER A 150 8.28 2.48 13.02
CA SER A 150 9.38 1.58 13.32
C SER A 150 9.28 0.34 12.45
N VAL A 151 10.45 -0.22 12.12
CA VAL A 151 10.56 -1.52 11.45
C VAL A 151 11.57 -2.35 12.20
N ASN A 152 11.14 -3.51 12.69
CA ASN A 152 12.03 -4.52 13.22
C ASN A 152 12.16 -5.64 12.19
N LYS A 153 13.38 -5.81 11.68
CA LYS A 153 13.73 -6.92 10.79
C LYS A 153 14.43 -7.98 11.62
N ARG A 154 13.80 -9.15 11.77
CA ARG A 154 14.48 -10.30 12.39
C ARG A 154 15.28 -11.00 11.29
N ARG A 155 16.60 -11.10 11.48
CA ARG A 155 17.51 -11.85 10.61
C ARG A 155 17.44 -13.34 10.93
#